data_AF-A0A9D6X199-F1
#
_entry.id   AF-A0A9D6X199-F1
#
_cell.length_a   1.000
_cell.length_b   1.000
_cell.length_c   1.000
_cell.angle_alpha   90.00
_cell.angle_beta   90.00
_cell.angle_gamma   90.00
#
_symmetry.space_group_name_H-M   'P 1'
#
loop_
_entity.id
_entity.type
_entity.pdbx_description
1 polymer ?
#
loop_
_entity_poly.entity_id
_entity_poly.type
_entity_poly.pdbx_seq_one_letter_code
_entity_poly.pdbx_strand_id
1 'polypeptide(L)'
;MAQTATTPTQSTRVAMRARARERPHVDWIAYAYLLPALLIITVFHILPVGYALWISLQGGRIRNFRFIGLDNYLNALNAPEFWGALQNTVFYVIGTVP
;
A
#
# COMPACT_ATOMS: atom_id res chain seq x y z
N MET A 1 -20.64 -53.54 -46.76
CA MET A 1 -21.66 -53.35 -45.69
C MET A 1 -20.96 -53.73 -44.38
N ALA A 2 -20.83 -52.97 -43.29
CA ALA A 2 -21.23 -51.64 -42.83
C ALA A 2 -20.13 -51.20 -41.81
N GLN A 3 -19.56 -49.99 -41.95
CA GLN A 3 -19.63 -48.90 -40.96
C GLN A 3 -19.93 -49.31 -39.50
N THR A 4 -19.02 -49.04 -38.58
CA THR A 4 -19.40 -48.57 -37.23
C THR A 4 -18.46 -47.45 -36.78
N ALA A 5 -19.09 -46.35 -36.39
CA ALA A 5 -18.53 -45.04 -36.14
C ALA A 5 -17.94 -44.86 -34.73
N THR A 6 -17.05 -43.88 -34.65
CA THR A 6 -16.63 -43.02 -33.53
C THR A 6 -17.54 -42.94 -32.30
N THR A 7 -16.95 -42.90 -31.08
CA THR A 7 -17.32 -41.94 -30.01
C THR A 7 -16.23 -41.84 -28.91
N PRO A 8 -15.43 -40.76 -28.85
CA PRO A 8 -14.64 -40.40 -27.69
C PRO A 8 -15.20 -39.12 -27.06
N THR A 9 -16.32 -39.14 -26.33
CA THR A 9 -16.88 -37.86 -25.81
C THR A 9 -17.81 -38.00 -24.60
N GLN A 10 -17.36 -38.57 -23.48
CA GLN A 10 -18.11 -38.44 -22.21
C GLN A 10 -17.23 -37.95 -21.04
N SER A 11 -15.97 -38.39 -20.95
CA SER A 11 -15.07 -38.01 -19.84
C SER A 11 -14.76 -36.50 -19.76
N THR A 12 -14.63 -35.82 -20.91
CA THR A 12 -14.26 -34.40 -20.95
C THR A 12 -15.37 -33.45 -20.50
N ARG A 13 -16.65 -33.81 -20.70
CA ARG A 13 -17.79 -32.92 -20.37
C ARG A 13 -18.08 -32.87 -18.87
N VAL A 14 -17.79 -33.94 -18.13
CA VAL A 14 -17.98 -34.00 -16.67
C VAL A 14 -16.90 -33.18 -15.96
N ALA A 15 -15.64 -33.30 -16.40
CA ALA A 15 -14.52 -32.53 -15.86
C ALA A 15 -14.67 -31.01 -16.08
N MET A 16 -15.25 -30.57 -17.21
CA MET A 16 -15.50 -29.16 -17.48
C MET A 16 -16.62 -28.55 -16.63
N ARG A 17 -17.66 -29.33 -16.26
CA ARG A 17 -18.76 -28.82 -15.41
C ARG A 17 -18.36 -28.69 -13.94
N ALA A 18 -17.43 -29.51 -13.46
CA ALA A 18 -16.93 -29.45 -12.08
C ALA A 18 -16.10 -28.17 -11.80
N ARG A 19 -15.45 -27.60 -12.81
CA ARG A 19 -14.67 -26.35 -12.69
C ARG A 19 -15.51 -25.07 -12.67
N ALA A 20 -16.81 -25.14 -12.95
CA ALA A 20 -17.63 -23.96 -13.23
C ALA A 20 -18.23 -23.28 -11.99
N ARG A 21 -17.85 -23.68 -10.76
CA ARG A 21 -18.50 -23.13 -9.55
C ARG A 21 -17.63 -23.10 -8.31
N GLU A 22 -16.35 -22.79 -8.46
CA GLU A 22 -15.56 -22.34 -7.32
C GLU A 22 -15.97 -20.89 -7.01
N ARG A 23 -17.00 -20.75 -6.17
CA ARG A 23 -17.26 -19.46 -5.52
C ARG A 23 -16.03 -19.17 -4.64
N PRO A 24 -15.41 -17.98 -4.72
CA PRO A 24 -14.31 -17.66 -3.84
C PRO A 24 -14.82 -17.78 -2.40
N HIS A 25 -14.37 -18.81 -1.70
CA HIS A 25 -14.65 -18.97 -0.29
C HIS A 25 -13.75 -17.97 0.43
N VAL A 26 -14.35 -16.99 1.08
CA VAL A 26 -13.59 -15.99 1.85
C VAL A 26 -13.26 -16.64 3.19
N ASP A 27 -12.00 -17.03 3.36
CA ASP A 27 -11.50 -17.64 4.59
C ASP A 27 -11.33 -16.56 5.67
N TRP A 28 -12.41 -16.26 6.38
CA TRP A 28 -12.41 -15.30 7.49
C TRP A 28 -11.39 -15.62 8.60
N ILE A 29 -11.05 -16.91 8.77
CA ILE A 29 -10.01 -17.35 9.70
C ILE A 29 -8.64 -16.76 9.31
N ALA A 30 -8.30 -16.72 8.01
CA ALA A 30 -7.02 -16.19 7.54
C ALA A 30 -6.89 -14.69 7.84
N TYR A 31 -7.97 -13.93 7.68
CA TYR A 31 -8.01 -12.52 8.07
C TYR A 31 -7.88 -12.32 9.58
N ALA A 32 -8.47 -13.20 10.39
CA ALA A 32 -8.32 -13.14 11.85
C ALA A 32 -6.86 -13.33 12.30
N TYR A 33 -6.09 -14.17 11.61
CA TYR A 33 -4.64 -14.32 11.87
C TYR A 33 -3.82 -13.09 11.47
N LEU A 34 -4.24 -12.36 10.43
CA LEU A 34 -3.58 -11.13 9.99
C LEU A 34 -3.94 -9.92 10.87
N LEU A 35 -5.10 -9.95 11.52
CA LEU A 35 -5.65 -8.85 12.30
C LEU A 35 -4.67 -8.26 13.35
N PRO A 36 -3.93 -9.05 14.16
CA PRO A 36 -3.03 -8.49 15.17
C PRO A 36 -1.88 -7.69 14.55
N ALA A 37 -1.28 -8.22 13.47
CA ALA A 37 -0.22 -7.53 12.76
C ALA A 37 -0.75 -6.25 12.09
N LEU A 38 -1.92 -6.32 11.44
CA LEU A 38 -2.55 -5.17 10.81
C LEU A 38 -2.87 -4.07 11.83
N LEU A 39 -3.35 -4.45 13.02
CA LEU A 39 -3.65 -3.51 14.09
C LEU A 39 -2.39 -2.79 14.57
N ILE A 40 -1.29 -3.52 14.80
CA ILE A 40 -0.01 -2.93 15.21
C ILE A 40 0.52 -1.98 14.11
N ILE A 41 0.52 -2.41 12.85
CA ILE A 41 0.95 -1.57 11.72
C ILE A 41 0.08 -0.32 11.63
N THR A 42 -1.23 -0.46 11.76
CA THR A 42 -2.15 0.67 11.66
C THR A 42 -1.92 1.66 12.80
N VAL A 43 -1.86 1.20 14.03
CA VAL A 43 -1.75 2.06 15.21
C VAL A 43 -0.39 2.75 15.30
N PHE A 44 0.69 2.04 15.03
CA PHE A 44 2.04 2.54 15.26
C PHE A 44 2.74 3.08 14.00
N HIS A 45 2.24 2.79 12.80
CA HIS A 45 2.81 3.32 11.56
C HIS A 45 1.81 4.21 10.82
N ILE A 46 0.63 3.67 10.45
CA ILE A 46 -0.30 4.39 9.56
C ILE A 46 -0.91 5.61 10.26
N LEU A 47 -1.40 5.45 11.50
CA LEU A 47 -1.97 6.55 12.27
C LEU A 47 -0.98 7.71 12.49
N PRO A 48 0.25 7.49 13.01
CA PRO A 48 1.19 8.60 13.21
C PRO A 48 1.64 9.24 11.88
N VAL A 49 1.81 8.46 10.81
CA VAL A 49 2.11 9.02 9.47
C VAL A 49 0.95 9.89 8.99
N GLY A 50 -0.29 9.40 9.06
CA GLY A 50 -1.47 10.17 8.68
C GLY A 50 -1.62 11.45 9.51
N TYR A 51 -1.36 11.38 10.82
CA TYR A 51 -1.39 12.54 11.69
C TYR A 51 -0.27 13.55 11.38
N ALA A 52 0.93 13.08 11.06
CA ALA A 52 2.04 13.93 10.62
C ALA A 52 1.75 14.61 9.28
N LEU A 53 1.12 13.90 8.33
CA LEU A 53 0.65 14.46 7.06
C LEU A 53 -0.48 15.47 7.26
N TRP A 54 -1.35 15.25 8.24
CA TRP A 54 -2.34 16.25 8.62
C TRP A 54 -1.61 17.50 9.13
N ILE A 55 -0.78 17.37 10.16
CA ILE A 55 0.00 18.47 10.77
C ILE A 55 0.86 19.21 9.77
N SER A 56 1.45 18.54 8.77
CA SER A 56 2.30 19.21 7.77
C SER A 56 1.55 20.26 6.94
N LEU A 57 0.21 20.17 6.87
CA LEU A 57 -0.67 21.15 6.24
C LEU A 57 -1.18 22.24 7.19
N GLN A 58 -0.81 22.14 8.48
CA GLN A 58 -1.11 23.16 9.48
C GLN A 58 0.12 24.00 9.83
N GLY A 59 -0.13 25.27 10.07
CA GLY A 59 0.85 26.24 10.56
C GLY A 59 0.55 26.67 11.98
N GLY A 60 1.49 27.43 12.54
CA GLY A 60 1.40 27.98 13.88
C GLY A 60 2.23 27.20 14.92
N ARG A 61 2.24 27.71 16.15
CA ARG A 61 2.92 27.07 17.28
C ARG A 61 2.08 25.89 17.78
N ILE A 62 2.68 24.97 18.54
CA ILE A 62 2.14 23.69 19.08
C ILE A 62 0.69 23.73 19.65
N ARG A 63 0.15 24.92 19.96
CA ARG A 63 -1.19 25.11 20.51
C ARG A 63 -2.19 25.85 19.60
N ASN A 64 -1.74 26.39 18.47
CA ASN A 64 -2.53 27.21 17.55
C ASN A 64 -2.40 26.68 16.12
N PHE A 65 -2.91 25.47 15.88
CA PHE A 65 -2.94 24.90 14.54
C PHE A 65 -3.95 25.63 13.66
N ARG A 66 -3.47 26.18 12.55
CA ARG A 66 -4.30 26.76 11.49
C ARG A 66 -4.00 26.04 10.18
N PHE A 67 -5.03 25.64 9.45
CA PHE A 67 -4.84 25.09 8.10
C PHE A 67 -4.24 26.17 7.19
N ILE A 68 -3.04 25.91 6.65
CA ILE A 68 -2.32 26.79 5.72
C ILE A 68 -1.99 26.07 4.40
N GLY A 69 -2.54 24.87 4.19
CA GLY A 69 -2.31 24.10 2.97
C GLY A 69 -0.83 23.77 2.78
N LEU A 70 -0.26 24.14 1.63
CA LEU A 70 1.11 23.80 1.25
C LEU A 70 2.15 24.86 1.61
N ASP A 71 1.77 25.92 2.34
CA ASP A 71 2.67 27.04 2.65
C ASP A 71 3.95 26.59 3.38
N ASN A 72 3.86 25.59 4.28
CA ASN A 72 5.04 25.01 4.93
C ASN A 72 6.07 24.45 3.92
N TYR A 73 5.59 23.82 2.85
CA TYR A 73 6.44 23.26 1.80
C TYR A 73 7.04 24.36 0.92
N LEU A 74 6.24 25.35 0.53
CA LEU A 74 6.74 26.50 -0.24
C LEU A 74 7.80 27.28 0.55
N ASN A 75 7.58 27.49 1.85
CA ASN A 75 8.55 28.15 2.72
C ASN A 75 9.85 27.34 2.82
N ALA A 76 9.77 26.02 2.97
CA ALA A 76 10.95 25.15 3.00
C ALA A 76 11.71 25.18 1.67
N LEU A 77 11.02 25.08 0.53
CA LEU A 77 11.66 25.07 -0.80
C LEU A 77 12.29 26.41 -1.19
N ASN A 78 11.77 27.53 -0.66
CA ASN A 78 12.36 28.85 -0.86
C ASN A 78 13.47 29.19 0.15
N ALA A 79 13.67 28.38 1.20
CA ALA A 79 14.69 28.61 2.21
C ALA A 79 16.08 28.16 1.70
N PRO A 80 17.10 29.05 1.65
CA PRO A 80 18.46 28.66 1.26
C PRO A 80 19.05 27.56 2.16
N GLU A 81 18.68 27.57 3.45
CA GLU A 81 19.14 26.60 4.44
C GLU A 81 18.65 25.19 4.14
N PHE A 82 17.45 25.05 3.56
CA PHE A 82 16.92 23.75 3.14
C PHE A 82 17.80 23.11 2.07
N TRP A 83 18.21 23.88 1.05
CA TRP A 83 19.07 23.40 -0.01
C TRP A 83 20.49 23.10 0.48
N GLY A 84 21.04 23.94 1.36
CA GLY A 84 22.33 23.67 2.00
C GLY A 84 22.31 22.37 2.82
N ALA A 85 21.27 22.16 3.62
CA ALA A 85 21.09 20.93 4.38
C ALA A 85 20.92 19.70 3.47
N LEU A 86 20.11 19.83 2.41
CA LEU A 86 19.88 18.76 1.44
C LEU A 86 21.17 18.35 0.73
N GLN A 87 21.98 19.31 0.28
CA GLN A 87 23.28 19.06 -0.34
C GLN A 87 24.23 18.33 0.60
N ASN A 88 24.28 18.76 1.88
CA ASN A 88 25.08 18.07 2.89
C ASN A 88 24.62 16.62 3.07
N THR A 89 23.31 16.37 3.18
CA THR A 89 22.77 15.01 3.29
C THR A 89 23.14 14.15 2.09
N VAL A 90 22.99 14.68 0.86
CA VAL A 90 23.37 13.95 -0.36
C VAL A 90 24.86 13.62 -0.38
N PHE A 91 25.72 14.59 -0.02
CA PHE A 91 27.16 14.37 0.08
C PHE A 91 27.50 13.25 1.08
N TYR A 92 26.85 13.26 2.25
CA TYR A 92 27.02 12.20 3.24
C TYR A 92 26.55 10.84 2.73
N VAL A 93 25.37 10.75 2.11
CA VAL A 93 24.82 9.49 1.57
C VAL A 93 25.78 8.89 0.54
N ILE A 94 26.26 9.69 -0.40
CA ILE A 94 27.21 9.24 -1.43
C ILE A 94 28.54 8.83 -0.81
N GLY A 95 29.02 9.57 0.20
CA GLY A 95 30.29 9.28 0.85
C GLY A 95 30.26 8.08 1.81
N THR A 96 29.09 7.72 2.35
CA THR A 96 28.96 6.68 3.39
C THR A 96 28.38 5.36 2.89
N VAL A 97 27.62 5.36 1.80
CA VAL A 97 27.04 4.14 1.23
C VAL A 97 28.05 3.58 0.22
N PRO A 98 28.67 2.42 0.51
CA PRO A 98 29.67 1.82 -0.36
C PRO A 98 29.09 1.27 -1.67
#